data_AF-A0A5V1IF04-F1
#
_entry.id   AF-A0A5V1IF04-F1
#
_cell.length_a   1.000
_cell.length_b   1.000
_cell.length_c   1.000
_cell.angle_alpha   90.00
_cell.angle_beta   90.00
_cell.angle_gamma   90.00
#
_symmetry.space_group_name_H-M   'P 1'
#
loop_
_entity.id
_entity.type
_entity.pdbx_description
1 polymer ?
#
loop_
_entity_poly.entity_id
_entity_poly.type
_entity_poly.pdbx_seq_one_letter_code
_entity_poly.pdbx_strand_id
1 'polypeptide(L)' 'MTEFVKEGDTGFHLQEPMTPETIASDINKALASPDLNDIALRGQRCVEEKFPWEKVTQRFEEVVNNWFK' A
#
# COMPACT_ATOMS: atom_id res chain seq x y z
N MET A 1 -12.31 -3.37 0.12
CA MET A 1 -11.04 -2.86 -0.41
C MET A 1 -9.96 -3.26 0.58
N THR A 2 -8.93 -4.00 0.15
CA THR A 2 -7.86 -4.40 1.06
C THR A 2 -6.97 -3.19 1.30
N GLU A 3 -6.90 -2.72 2.55
CA GLU A 3 -6.02 -1.63 2.93
C GLU A 3 -4.56 -2.05 2.75
N PHE A 4 -3.82 -1.27 1.96
CA PHE A 4 -2.41 -1.52 1.66
C PHE A 4 -1.49 -0.83 2.67
N VAL A 5 -1.73 0.46 2.93
CA VAL A 5 -0.97 1.26 3.90
C VAL A 5 -1.63 1.11 5.27
N LYS A 6 -0.91 0.56 6.23
CA LYS A 6 -1.33 0.42 7.62
C LYS A 6 -0.34 1.20 8.49
N GLU A 7 -0.85 2.15 9.27
CA GLU A 7 -0.05 3.02 10.14
C GLU A 7 0.93 2.21 11.00
N GLY A 8 2.23 2.48 10.83
CA GLY A 8 3.31 1.84 11.60
C GLY A 8 3.64 0.39 11.22
N ASP A 9 2.85 -0.24 10.34
CA ASP A 9 3.09 -1.61 9.87
C ASP A 9 3.68 -1.59 8.46
N THR A 10 2.92 -1.13 7.47
CA THR A 10 3.32 -1.13 6.04
C THR A 10 3.51 0.27 5.47
N GLY A 11 3.23 1.33 6.26
CA GLY A 11 3.48 2.71 5.90
C GLY A 11 2.90 3.68 6.93
N PHE A 12 2.61 4.91 6.48
CA PHE A 12 2.07 5.97 7.31
C PHE A 12 0.89 6.63 6.62
N HIS A 13 -0.15 6.96 7.37
CA HIS A 13 -1.30 7.70 6.91
C HIS A 13 -1.05 9.20 7.01
N LEU A 14 -1.60 9.94 6.05
CA LEU A 14 -1.64 11.39 6.11
C LEU A 14 -2.83 11.83 6.97
N GLN A 15 -2.63 12.87 7.76
CA GLN A 15 -3.71 13.47 8.54
C GLN A 15 -4.56 14.40 7.67
N GLU A 16 -5.83 14.55 8.06
CA GLU A 16 -6.75 15.51 7.44
C GLU A 16 -6.85 16.79 8.30
N PRO A 17 -6.96 17.98 7.68
CA PRO A 17 -7.00 18.23 6.24
C PRO A 17 -5.62 18.07 5.58
N MET A 18 -5.56 17.53 4.36
CA MET A 18 -4.33 17.44 3.56
C MET A 18 -3.87 18.81 2.99
N THR A 19 -3.36 19.70 3.84
CA THR A 19 -2.70 20.93 3.43
C THR A 19 -1.20 20.68 3.21
N PRO A 20 -0.48 21.58 2.51
CA PRO A 20 0.98 21.46 2.39
C PRO A 20 1.69 21.35 3.75
N GLU A 21 1.21 22.05 4.77
CA GLU A 21 1.80 22.06 6.11
C GLU A 21 1.59 20.73 6.85
N THR A 22 0.38 20.16 6.78
CA THR A 22 0.10 18.87 7.43
C THR A 22 0.84 17.73 6.74
N ILE A 23 0.91 17.74 5.40
CA ILE A 23 1.71 16.79 4.63
C ILE A 23 3.19 16.89 5.00
N ALA A 24 3.75 18.11 5.08
CA ALA A 24 5.15 18.29 5.47
C ALA A 24 5.42 17.78 6.89
N SER A 25 4.47 18.00 7.82
CA SER A 25 4.54 17.46 9.18
C SER A 25 4.53 15.92 9.19
N ASP A 26 3.64 15.31 8.42
CA ASP A 26 3.53 13.85 8.33
C ASP A 26 4.76 13.20 7.70
N ILE A 27 5.35 13.83 6.67
CA ILE A 27 6.62 13.39 6.09
C ILE A 27 7.73 13.43 7.15
N ASN A 28 7.83 14.53 7.92
CA ASN A 28 8.83 14.63 8.99
C ASN A 28 8.61 13.58 10.08
N LYS A 29 7.35 13.32 10.45
CA LYS A 29 6.99 12.26 11.41
C LYS A 29 7.40 10.88 10.90
N ALA A 30 7.14 10.57 9.63
CA ALA A 30 7.54 9.30 9.02
C ALA A 30 9.07 9.15 8.99
N LEU A 31 9.80 10.20 8.57
CA LEU A 31 11.26 10.21 8.50
C LEU A 31 11.93 10.11 9.88
N ALA A 32 11.26 10.57 10.93
CA ALA A 32 11.73 10.46 12.32
C ALA A 32 11.42 9.09 12.96
N SER A 33 10.72 8.19 12.27
CA SER A 33 10.38 6.88 12.82
C SER A 33 11.65 6.02 13.00
N PRO A 34 11.89 5.45 14.20
CA PRO A 34 13.04 4.58 14.43
C PRO A 34 12.97 3.29 13.59
N ASP A 35 11.76 2.88 13.20
CA ASP A 35 11.50 1.64 12.49
C ASP A 35 11.28 1.85 10.98
N LEU A 36 11.65 3.03 10.44
CA LEU A 36 11.34 3.43 9.06
C LEU A 36 11.73 2.37 8.02
N ASN A 37 12.93 1.81 8.12
CA ASN A 37 13.43 0.80 7.19
C ASN A 37 12.63 -0.52 7.30
N ASP A 38 12.28 -0.93 8.51
CA ASP A 38 11.53 -2.16 8.73
C ASP A 38 10.09 -2.02 8.23
N ILE A 39 9.48 -0.85 8.42
CA ILE A 39 8.16 -0.51 7.87
C ILE A 39 8.20 -0.56 6.34
N ALA A 40 9.23 0.02 5.72
CA ALA A 40 9.40 -0.02 4.27
C ALA A 40 9.53 -1.46 3.74
N LEU A 41 10.34 -2.31 4.40
CA LEU A 41 10.50 -3.72 4.05
C LEU A 41 9.19 -4.52 4.22
N ARG A 42 8.41 -4.26 5.27
CA ARG A 42 7.09 -4.86 5.45
C ARG A 42 6.12 -4.42 4.35
N GLY A 43 6.13 -3.14 3.98
CA GLY A 43 5.36 -2.59 2.87
C GLY A 43 5.69 -3.30 1.55
N GLN A 44 6.98 -3.45 1.24
CA GLN A 44 7.44 -4.19 0.06
C GLN A 44 6.92 -5.63 0.04
N ARG A 45 7.16 -6.42 1.10
CA ARG A 45 6.68 -7.81 1.18
C ARG A 45 5.16 -7.92 1.03
N CYS A 46 4.42 -6.98 1.61
CA CYS A 46 2.97 -6.93 1.47
C CYS A 46 2.53 -6.80 -0.01
N VAL A 47 3.23 -5.98 -0.81
CA VAL A 47 2.99 -5.89 -2.27
C VAL A 47 3.23 -7.24 -2.94
N GLU A 48 4.42 -7.80 -2.72
CA GLU A 48 4.87 -9.04 -3.36
C GLU A 48 3.94 -10.23 -3.06
N GLU A 49 3.45 -10.35 -1.81
CA GLU A 49 2.58 -11.46 -1.39
C GLU A 49 1.12 -11.29 -1.80
N LYS A 50 0.58 -10.07 -1.72
CA LYS A 50 -0.87 -9.85 -1.84
C LYS A 50 -1.30 -9.34 -3.21
N PHE A 51 -0.40 -8.70 -3.95
CA PHE A 51 -0.69 -8.10 -5.24
C PHE A 51 0.17 -8.69 -6.38
N PRO A 52 0.33 -10.03 -6.49
CA PRO A 52 1.08 -10.64 -7.58
C PRO A 52 0.33 -10.50 -8.92
N TRP A 53 1.07 -10.29 -10.00
CA TRP A 53 0.53 -10.19 -11.36
C TRP A 53 -0.23 -11.45 -11.75
N GLU A 54 0.19 -12.61 -11.27
CA GLU A 54 -0.46 -13.90 -11.50
C GLU A 54 -1.93 -13.89 -11.07
N LYS A 55 -2.26 -13.27 -9.91
CA LYS A 55 -3.65 -13.15 -9.45
C LYS A 55 -4.45 -12.19 -10.33
N VAL A 56 -3.83 -11.12 -10.82
CA VAL A 56 -4.47 -10.17 -11.74
C VAL A 56 -4.79 -10.86 -13.05
N THR A 57 -3.81 -11.58 -13.62
CA THR A 57 -3.97 -12.34 -14.86
C THR A 57 -5.04 -13.41 -14.74
N GLN A 58 -5.01 -14.23 -13.68
CA GLN A 58 -6.01 -15.25 -13.43
C GLN A 58 -7.43 -14.66 -13.38
N ARG A 59 -7.60 -13.55 -12.63
CA ARG A 59 -8.91 -12.90 -12.53
C ARG A 59 -9.38 -12.34 -13.88
N PHE A 60 -8.46 -11.81 -14.67
CA PHE A 60 -8.75 -11.30 -16.00
C PHE A 60 -9.17 -12.41 -16.96
N GLU A 61 -8.44 -13.53 -16.98
CA GLU A 61 -8.77 -14.72 -17.77
C GLU A 61 -10.14 -15.29 -17.41
N GLU A 62 -10.48 -15.37 -16.12
CA GLU A 62 -11.81 -15.79 -15.66
C GLU A 62 -12.93 -14.91 -16.26
N VAL A 63 -12.75 -13.59 -16.23
CA VAL A 63 -13.75 -12.65 -16.76
C VAL A 63 -13.88 -12.76 -18.28
N VAL A 64 -12.75 -12.82 -19.00
CA VAL A 64 -12.73 -13.00 -20.46
C VAL A 64 -13.41 -14.31 -20.85
N ASN A 65 -13.07 -15.42 -20.19
CA ASN A 65 -13.68 -16.72 -20.45
C ASN A 65 -15.19 -16.71 -20.17
N ASN A 66 -15.66 -15.95 -19.17
CA ASN A 66 -17.09 -15.84 -18.88
C ASN A 66 -17.84 -14.97 -19.90
N TRP A 67 -17.19 -14.03 -20.58
CA TRP A 67 -17.82 -13.23 -21.64
C TRP A 67 -18.01 -13.97 -22.96
N PHE A 68 -17.12 -14.90 -23.28
CA PHE A 68 -17.15 -15.67 -24.53
C PHE A 68 -17.73 -17.09 -24.36
N LYS A 69 -18.33 -17.38 -23.21
CA LYS A 69 -19.20 -18.55 -22.97
C LYS A 69 -20.65 -18.19 -23.24
#